data_AF-A0AAW1SSY4-F1
#
_entry.id   AF-A0AAW1SSY4-F1
#
_cell.length_a   1.000
_cell.length_b   1.000
_cell.length_c   1.000
_cell.angle_alpha   90.00
_cell.angle_beta   90.00
_cell.angle_gamma   90.00
#
_symmetry.space_group_name_H-M   'P 1'
#
loop_
_entity.id
_entity.type
_entity.pdbx_description
1 polymer ?
#
loop_
_entity_poly.entity_id
_entity_poly.type
_entity_poly.pdbx_seq_one_letter_code
_entity_poly.pdbx_strand_id
1 'polypeptide(L)'
;DAAGGSKIASGVQGIIDRKLVKQTVMTSVYGVTFLGAKDQIASRLKERGWSRDEQLVTDTAIYLAKITLDALGDMFQSSKTIMKWLRDAAKAVTAAGAAVGWTNPVGIPISQPYRVEAKKEVWTAMQRANMELVPRQTQHVHKLRQKNAFPPNFIHSLDASHMMMTALACKDHGLTFAGVHDSYWTHASDVTVMNRLLREEFVKLHTRPLLEELIAELEQKHPNIKLPPFPEPTTATNKAIIWWAQ
;
A
#
# COMPACT_ATOMS: atom_id res chain seq x y z
N ASP A 1 -2.74 30.48 -4.50
CA ASP A 1 -3.50 30.32 -5.76
C ASP A 1 -4.77 31.14 -5.83
N ALA A 2 -5.72 31.00 -4.90
CA ALA A 2 -6.96 31.80 -4.93
C ALA A 2 -6.69 33.32 -4.90
N ALA A 3 -5.84 33.79 -3.97
CA ALA A 3 -5.39 35.20 -3.92
C ALA A 3 -4.62 35.65 -5.18
N GLY A 4 -4.09 34.71 -5.97
CA GLY A 4 -3.42 34.96 -7.25
C GLY A 4 -4.36 34.92 -8.46
N GLY A 5 -5.68 34.87 -8.26
CA GLY A 5 -6.69 34.92 -9.33
C GLY A 5 -7.12 33.58 -9.91
N SER A 6 -6.71 32.44 -9.35
CA SER A 6 -7.16 31.13 -9.83
C SER A 6 -8.64 30.89 -9.52
N LYS A 7 -9.45 30.75 -10.58
CA LYS A 7 -10.89 30.45 -10.47
C LYS A 7 -11.16 29.09 -9.83
N ILE A 8 -10.39 28.07 -10.22
CA ILE A 8 -10.50 26.72 -9.64
C ILE A 8 -10.18 26.76 -8.15
N ALA A 9 -9.08 27.41 -7.78
CA ALA A 9 -8.66 27.52 -6.38
C ALA A 9 -9.71 28.23 -5.51
N SER A 10 -10.33 29.29 -6.05
CA SER A 10 -11.40 30.02 -5.37
C SER A 10 -12.66 29.18 -5.23
N GLY A 11 -13.04 28.42 -6.26
CA GLY A 11 -14.23 27.55 -6.27
C GLY A 11 -14.15 26.33 -5.34
N VAL A 12 -12.95 25.97 -4.89
CA VAL A 12 -12.74 24.89 -3.92
C VAL A 12 -12.45 25.38 -2.49
N GLN A 13 -12.45 26.70 -2.25
CA GLN A 13 -12.32 27.20 -0.88
C GLN A 13 -13.55 26.76 -0.06
N GLY A 14 -13.28 26.22 1.14
CA GLY A 14 -14.32 25.77 2.06
C GLY A 14 -14.87 24.36 1.81
N ILE A 15 -14.57 23.71 0.68
CA ILE A 15 -15.01 22.32 0.42
C ILE A 15 -13.92 21.28 0.67
N ILE A 16 -12.66 21.71 0.80
CA ILE A 16 -11.53 20.82 1.08
C ILE A 16 -11.59 20.41 2.54
N ASP A 17 -11.88 19.13 2.78
CA ASP A 17 -11.93 18.53 4.10
C ASP A 17 -11.18 17.18 4.12
N ARG A 18 -11.09 16.57 5.30
CA ARG A 18 -10.48 15.26 5.49
C ARG A 18 -11.08 14.20 4.56
N LYS A 19 -12.41 14.17 4.38
CA LYS A 19 -13.10 13.13 3.60
C LYS A 19 -12.77 13.23 2.11
N LEU A 20 -12.54 14.43 1.59
CA LEU A 20 -12.18 14.66 0.18
C LEU A 20 -10.81 14.08 -0.14
N VAL A 21 -9.81 14.32 0.72
CA VAL A 21 -8.42 13.94 0.46
C VAL A 21 -8.00 12.59 1.08
N LYS A 22 -8.76 12.06 2.06
CA LYS A 22 -8.42 10.83 2.81
C LYS A 22 -8.01 9.68 1.90
N GLN A 23 -8.79 9.40 0.87
CA GLN A 23 -8.54 8.25 0.00
C GLN A 23 -7.25 8.40 -0.80
N THR A 24 -6.99 9.60 -1.32
CA THR A 24 -5.77 9.91 -2.04
C THR A 24 -4.56 9.81 -1.13
N VAL A 25 -4.61 10.44 0.05
CA VAL A 25 -3.54 10.35 1.06
C VAL A 25 -3.25 8.90 1.44
N MET A 26 -4.29 8.11 1.71
CA MET A 26 -4.16 6.71 2.08
C MET A 26 -3.58 5.85 0.96
N THR A 27 -3.98 6.07 -0.30
CA THR A 27 -3.50 5.24 -1.43
C THR A 27 -2.17 5.71 -2.01
N SER A 28 -1.75 6.94 -1.75
CA SER A 28 -0.44 7.47 -2.17
C SER A 28 0.73 6.74 -1.53
N VAL A 29 0.64 6.40 -0.25
CA VAL A 29 1.67 5.57 0.43
C VAL A 29 1.71 4.13 -0.09
N TYR A 30 0.65 3.70 -0.79
CA TYR A 30 0.55 2.42 -1.49
C TYR A 30 0.90 2.51 -2.99
N GLY A 31 1.32 3.68 -3.46
CA GLY A 31 1.84 3.85 -4.81
C GLY A 31 0.80 4.17 -5.88
N VAL A 32 -0.33 4.80 -5.49
CA VAL A 32 -1.31 5.36 -6.44
C VAL A 32 -0.61 6.28 -7.45
N THR A 33 -1.05 6.25 -8.71
CA THR A 33 -0.57 7.17 -9.74
C THR A 33 -1.32 8.49 -9.67
N PHE A 34 -0.79 9.52 -10.34
CA PHE A 34 -1.49 10.80 -10.49
C PHE A 34 -2.90 10.63 -11.06
N LEU A 35 -3.06 9.78 -12.07
CA LEU A 35 -4.38 9.48 -12.65
C LEU A 35 -5.32 8.84 -11.63
N GLY A 36 -4.84 7.87 -10.85
CA GLY A 36 -5.64 7.26 -9.78
C GLY A 36 -6.02 8.25 -8.68
N ALA A 37 -5.12 9.15 -8.29
CA ALA A 37 -5.40 10.22 -7.34
C ALA A 37 -6.49 11.19 -7.87
N LYS A 38 -6.36 11.61 -9.13
CA LYS A 38 -7.36 12.42 -9.83
C LYS A 38 -8.73 11.72 -9.84
N ASP A 39 -8.79 10.45 -10.20
CA ASP A 39 -10.04 9.70 -10.27
C ASP A 39 -10.72 9.56 -8.90
N GLN A 40 -9.94 9.34 -7.84
CA GLN A 40 -10.46 9.30 -6.47
C GLN A 40 -11.06 10.64 -6.04
N ILE A 41 -10.36 11.75 -6.29
CA ILE A 41 -10.86 13.09 -5.95
C ILE A 41 -12.09 13.43 -6.80
N ALA A 42 -12.06 13.14 -8.11
CA ALA A 42 -13.19 13.34 -8.99
C ALA A 42 -14.43 12.58 -8.50
N SER A 43 -14.28 11.31 -8.10
CA SER A 43 -15.37 10.52 -7.52
C SER A 43 -15.94 11.19 -6.27
N ARG A 44 -15.10 11.73 -5.39
CA ARG A 44 -15.54 12.43 -4.17
C ARG A 44 -16.23 13.76 -4.46
N LEU A 45 -15.78 14.49 -5.48
CA LEU A 45 -16.45 15.72 -5.94
C LEU A 45 -17.84 15.39 -6.53
N LYS A 46 -17.95 14.33 -7.32
CA LYS A 46 -19.22 13.84 -7.89
C LYS A 46 -20.19 13.37 -6.79
N GLU A 47 -19.72 12.60 -5.81
CA GLU A 47 -20.53 12.16 -4.66
C GLU A 47 -21.12 13.32 -3.86
N ARG A 48 -20.42 14.46 -3.81
CA ARG A 48 -20.89 15.68 -3.14
C ARG A 48 -21.84 16.52 -3.97
N GLY A 49 -22.03 16.19 -5.25
CA GLY A 49 -22.78 17.03 -6.18
C GLY A 49 -22.16 18.41 -6.39
N TRP A 50 -20.82 18.53 -6.27
CA TRP A 50 -20.13 19.82 -6.28
C TRP A 50 -20.36 20.63 -7.57
N SER A 51 -20.39 19.95 -8.72
CA SER A 51 -20.75 20.56 -10.00
C SER A 51 -21.39 19.50 -10.92
N ARG A 52 -22.28 19.96 -11.80
CA ARG A 52 -22.84 19.14 -12.90
C ARG A 52 -21.97 19.18 -14.15
N ASP A 53 -21.05 20.14 -14.24
CA ASP A 53 -20.09 20.25 -15.33
C ASP A 53 -18.95 19.23 -15.11
N GLU A 54 -18.95 18.18 -15.93
CA GLU A 54 -17.95 17.12 -15.83
C GLU A 54 -16.53 17.59 -16.16
N GLN A 55 -16.38 18.58 -17.04
CA GLN A 55 -15.08 19.13 -17.39
C GLN A 55 -14.52 19.91 -16.20
N LEU A 56 -15.35 20.77 -15.58
CA LEU A 56 -14.97 21.51 -14.39
C LEU A 56 -14.61 20.58 -13.22
N VAL A 57 -15.35 19.49 -13.01
CA VAL A 57 -15.01 18.46 -12.01
C VAL A 57 -13.64 17.84 -12.31
N THR A 58 -13.38 17.53 -13.57
CA THR A 58 -12.11 16.91 -13.99
C THR A 58 -10.94 17.86 -13.78
N ASP A 59 -11.05 19.11 -14.21
CA ASP A 59 -9.99 20.13 -14.06
C ASP A 59 -9.72 20.44 -12.58
N THR A 60 -10.78 20.48 -11.78
CA THR A 60 -10.68 20.66 -10.33
C THR A 60 -10.02 19.47 -9.66
N ALA A 61 -10.37 18.25 -10.06
CA ALA A 61 -9.73 17.04 -9.54
C ALA A 61 -8.24 16.97 -9.91
N ILE A 62 -7.86 17.39 -11.13
CA ILE A 62 -6.46 17.51 -11.56
C ILE A 62 -5.70 18.48 -10.65
N TYR A 63 -6.27 19.68 -10.44
CA TYR A 63 -5.68 20.70 -9.58
C TYR A 63 -5.50 20.21 -8.14
N LEU A 64 -6.55 19.65 -7.54
CA LEU A 64 -6.51 19.13 -6.17
C LEU A 64 -5.59 17.92 -6.02
N ALA A 65 -5.54 17.01 -7.00
CA ALA A 65 -4.64 15.87 -7.00
C ALA A 65 -3.18 16.32 -7.01
N LYS A 66 -2.85 17.33 -7.83
CA LYS A 66 -1.50 17.90 -7.89
C LYS A 66 -1.08 18.47 -6.53
N ILE A 67 -1.89 19.37 -5.96
CA ILE A 67 -1.60 19.98 -4.66
C ILE A 67 -1.49 18.92 -3.55
N THR A 68 -2.40 17.94 -3.54
CA THR A 68 -2.38 16.87 -2.54
C THR A 68 -1.10 16.04 -2.63
N LEU A 69 -0.69 15.66 -3.84
CA LEU A 69 0.52 14.85 -4.06
C LEU A 69 1.82 15.63 -3.81
N ASP A 70 1.83 16.93 -4.12
CA ASP A 70 2.95 17.83 -3.82
C ASP A 70 3.12 17.95 -2.30
N ALA A 71 2.04 18.23 -1.56
CA ALA A 71 2.06 18.29 -0.10
C ALA A 71 2.50 16.96 0.55
N LEU A 72 2.04 15.83 0.01
CA LEU A 72 2.49 14.51 0.46
C LEU A 72 3.96 14.24 0.15
N GLY A 73 4.48 14.84 -0.93
CA GLY A 73 5.89 14.73 -1.26
C GLY A 73 6.78 15.31 -0.19
N ASP A 74 6.46 16.51 0.27
CA ASP A 74 7.24 17.18 1.30
C ASP A 74 7.18 16.45 2.65
N MET A 75 6.04 15.82 2.97
CA MET A 75 5.83 15.13 4.24
C MET A 75 6.44 13.72 4.30
N PHE A 76 6.51 12.98 3.18
CA PHE A 76 6.81 11.53 3.17
C PHE A 76 8.03 11.15 2.35
N GLN A 77 9.11 11.94 2.42
CA GLN A 77 10.34 11.69 1.65
C GLN A 77 10.96 10.30 1.94
N SER A 78 11.09 9.91 3.20
CA SER A 78 11.65 8.59 3.56
C SER A 78 10.80 7.43 3.03
N SER A 79 9.47 7.51 3.13
CA SER A 79 8.56 6.49 2.60
C SER A 79 8.63 6.38 1.08
N LYS A 80 8.80 7.50 0.37
CA LYS A 80 9.02 7.50 -1.09
C LYS A 80 10.32 6.79 -1.47
N THR A 81 11.40 7.00 -0.70
CA THR A 81 12.68 6.31 -0.93
C THR A 81 12.54 4.80 -0.77
N ILE A 82 11.91 4.33 0.30
CA ILE A 82 11.68 2.89 0.53
C ILE A 82 10.79 2.30 -0.57
N MET A 83 9.70 2.99 -0.94
CA MET A 83 8.82 2.54 -2.01
C MET A 83 9.56 2.43 -3.35
N LYS A 84 10.42 3.41 -3.67
CA LYS A 84 11.27 3.36 -4.87
C LYS A 84 12.21 2.17 -4.81
N TRP A 85 12.88 1.95 -3.66
CA TRP A 85 13.77 0.81 -3.47
C TRP A 85 13.05 -0.53 -3.66
N LEU A 86 11.87 -0.71 -3.07
CA LEU A 86 11.04 -1.90 -3.28
C LEU A 86 10.73 -2.12 -4.77
N ARG A 87 10.31 -1.06 -5.50
CA ARG A 87 10.08 -1.16 -6.95
C ARG A 87 11.35 -1.55 -7.72
N ASP A 88 12.50 -1.00 -7.36
CA ASP A 88 13.78 -1.30 -8.01
C ASP A 88 14.23 -2.75 -7.71
N ALA A 89 14.02 -3.25 -6.49
CA ALA A 89 14.25 -4.64 -6.12
C ALA A 89 13.35 -5.61 -6.90
N ALA A 90 12.04 -5.31 -6.99
CA ALA A 90 11.12 -6.10 -7.79
C ALA A 90 11.50 -6.12 -9.29
N LYS A 91 12.05 -5.03 -9.81
CA LYS A 91 12.58 -4.97 -11.18
C LYS A 91 13.77 -5.92 -11.35
N ALA A 92 14.69 -5.98 -10.39
CA ALA A 92 15.83 -6.90 -10.42
C ALA A 92 15.38 -8.37 -10.41
N VAL A 93 14.48 -8.75 -9.48
CA VAL A 93 13.93 -10.11 -9.38
C VAL A 93 13.20 -10.52 -10.67
N THR A 94 12.35 -9.65 -11.20
CA THR A 94 11.57 -9.96 -12.42
C THR A 94 12.40 -9.94 -13.71
N ALA A 95 13.57 -9.28 -13.71
CA ALA A 95 14.52 -9.37 -14.81
C ALA A 95 15.10 -10.78 -14.94
N ALA A 96 15.28 -11.50 -13.82
CA ALA A 96 15.65 -12.91 -13.79
C ALA A 96 14.49 -13.88 -14.09
N GLY A 97 13.30 -13.37 -14.45
CA GLY A 97 12.12 -14.18 -14.76
C GLY A 97 11.38 -14.75 -13.54
N ALA A 98 11.81 -14.40 -12.33
CA ALA A 98 11.19 -14.85 -11.08
C ALA A 98 10.05 -13.92 -10.63
N ALA A 99 9.08 -14.48 -9.92
CA ALA A 99 8.05 -13.72 -9.23
C ALA A 99 8.60 -13.23 -7.89
N VAL A 100 8.20 -12.03 -7.46
CA VAL A 100 8.62 -11.50 -6.17
C VAL A 100 7.91 -12.28 -5.05
N GLY A 101 8.68 -12.69 -4.04
CA GLY A 101 8.14 -13.34 -2.86
C GLY A 101 9.08 -13.19 -1.66
N TRP A 102 8.50 -13.07 -0.48
CA TRP A 102 9.16 -12.84 0.80
C TRP A 102 8.41 -13.58 1.90
N THR A 103 8.98 -13.66 3.08
CA THR A 103 8.35 -14.23 4.27
C THR A 103 8.01 -13.08 5.21
N ASN A 104 6.77 -13.02 5.67
CA ASN A 104 6.39 -11.97 6.61
C ASN A 104 6.98 -12.24 8.01
N PRO A 105 6.98 -11.25 8.92
CA PRO A 105 7.56 -11.38 10.26
C PRO A 105 7.01 -12.50 11.15
N VAL A 106 5.81 -13.02 10.86
CA VAL A 106 5.20 -14.16 11.56
C VAL A 106 5.45 -15.52 10.85
N GLY A 107 6.30 -15.55 9.82
CA GLY A 107 6.75 -16.78 9.17
C GLY A 107 5.88 -17.28 8.01
N ILE A 108 4.95 -16.47 7.52
CA ILE A 108 4.07 -16.83 6.40
C ILE A 108 4.76 -16.46 5.08
N PRO A 109 5.00 -17.43 4.17
CA PRO A 109 5.54 -17.15 2.85
C PRO A 109 4.50 -16.48 1.96
N ILE A 110 4.90 -15.38 1.31
CA ILE A 110 4.07 -14.58 0.41
C ILE A 110 4.71 -14.60 -0.98
N SER A 111 3.89 -14.83 -2.00
CA SER A 111 4.31 -14.80 -3.39
C SER A 111 3.32 -14.01 -4.24
N GLN A 112 3.82 -13.07 -5.03
CA GLN A 112 2.99 -12.27 -5.91
C GLN A 112 2.55 -13.09 -7.14
N PRO A 113 1.24 -13.30 -7.36
CA PRO A 113 0.72 -14.18 -8.40
C PRO A 113 0.68 -13.53 -9.80
N TYR A 114 1.27 -12.34 -9.97
CA TYR A 114 1.12 -11.54 -11.19
C TYR A 114 1.96 -12.10 -12.35
N ARG A 115 1.27 -12.81 -13.25
CA ARG A 115 1.81 -13.38 -14.48
C ARG A 115 0.97 -12.92 -15.68
N VAL A 116 1.55 -12.98 -16.87
CA VAL A 116 0.87 -12.61 -18.12
C VAL A 116 -0.25 -13.61 -18.36
N GLU A 117 -1.48 -13.13 -18.47
CA GLU A 117 -2.64 -13.98 -18.74
C GLU A 117 -2.60 -14.41 -20.21
N ALA A 118 -2.60 -15.71 -20.44
CA ALA A 118 -2.73 -16.29 -21.78
C ALA A 118 -4.16 -16.81 -21.94
N LYS A 119 -5.02 -15.95 -22.51
CA LYS A 119 -6.38 -16.35 -22.89
C LYS A 119 -6.34 -17.04 -24.25
N LYS A 120 -7.06 -18.14 -24.36
CA LYS A 120 -7.29 -18.85 -25.61
C LYS A 120 -8.79 -18.85 -25.89
N GLU A 121 -9.14 -18.55 -27.12
CA GLU A 121 -10.52 -18.65 -27.57
C GLU A 121 -10.89 -20.14 -27.68
N VAL A 122 -11.96 -20.51 -27.00
CA VAL A 122 -12.52 -21.86 -27.01
C VAL A 122 -13.89 -21.81 -27.64
N TRP A 123 -14.06 -22.63 -28.66
CA TRP A 123 -15.30 -22.74 -29.40
C TRP A 123 -16.19 -23.75 -28.68
N THR A 124 -17.35 -23.31 -28.24
CA THR A 124 -18.38 -24.16 -27.62
C THR A 124 -19.62 -24.20 -28.50
N ALA A 125 -20.55 -25.11 -28.23
CA ALA A 125 -21.80 -25.21 -28.98
C ALA A 125 -22.67 -23.94 -28.91
N MET A 126 -22.52 -23.11 -27.86
CA MET A 126 -23.33 -21.90 -27.66
C MET A 126 -22.63 -20.62 -28.14
N GLN A 127 -21.32 -20.49 -27.90
CA GLN A 127 -20.57 -19.28 -28.19
C GLN A 127 -19.06 -19.51 -28.20
N ARG A 128 -18.31 -18.50 -28.65
CA ARG A 128 -16.85 -18.44 -28.48
C ARG A 128 -16.54 -17.80 -27.13
N ALA A 129 -15.86 -18.54 -26.26
CA ALA A 129 -15.48 -18.09 -24.94
C ALA A 129 -13.96 -17.87 -24.86
N ASN A 130 -13.52 -16.73 -24.32
CA ASN A 130 -12.11 -16.49 -24.03
C ASN A 130 -11.78 -17.05 -22.65
N MET A 131 -11.06 -18.18 -22.60
CA MET A 131 -10.72 -18.87 -21.35
C MET A 131 -9.21 -18.93 -21.12
N GLU A 132 -8.79 -18.87 -19.87
CA GLU A 132 -7.40 -19.14 -19.48
C GLU A 132 -7.22 -20.66 -19.38
N LEU A 133 -6.61 -21.25 -20.41
CA LEU A 133 -6.46 -22.71 -20.52
C LEU A 133 -5.12 -23.24 -19.97
N VAL A 134 -4.20 -22.34 -19.62
CA VAL A 134 -2.87 -22.70 -19.13
C VAL A 134 -2.77 -22.30 -17.65
N PRO A 135 -2.28 -23.17 -16.76
CA PRO A 135 -2.09 -22.82 -15.36
C PRO A 135 -1.25 -21.56 -15.22
N ARG A 136 -1.75 -20.59 -14.45
CA ARG A 136 -1.11 -19.28 -14.32
C ARG A 136 0.36 -19.40 -13.91
N GLN A 137 0.71 -20.40 -13.10
CA GLN A 137 2.07 -20.64 -12.59
C GLN A 137 3.12 -20.86 -13.69
N THR A 138 2.73 -21.38 -14.86
CA THR A 138 3.66 -21.65 -15.97
C THR A 138 3.87 -20.45 -16.89
N GLN A 139 3.09 -19.37 -16.71
CA GLN A 139 3.17 -18.16 -17.53
C GLN A 139 4.33 -17.25 -17.12
N HIS A 140 4.82 -16.44 -18.06
CA HIS A 140 5.84 -15.43 -17.77
C HIS A 140 5.35 -14.41 -16.73
N VAL A 141 6.27 -13.90 -15.92
CA VAL A 141 5.95 -12.89 -14.91
C VAL A 141 5.52 -11.57 -15.55
N HIS A 142 4.45 -10.97 -15.03
CA HIS A 142 4.01 -9.66 -15.48
C HIS A 142 4.84 -8.58 -14.79
N LYS A 143 6.02 -8.27 -15.33
CA LYS A 143 7.04 -7.39 -14.72
C LYS A 143 6.49 -6.08 -14.16
N LEU A 144 5.65 -5.37 -14.91
CA LEU A 144 5.08 -4.09 -14.46
C LEU A 144 4.12 -4.22 -13.26
N ARG A 145 3.26 -5.25 -13.24
CA ARG A 145 2.33 -5.51 -12.12
C ARG A 145 3.08 -5.96 -10.87
N GLN A 146 4.06 -6.85 -11.03
CA GLN A 146 4.97 -7.26 -9.96
C GLN A 146 5.62 -6.04 -9.29
N LYS A 147 6.28 -5.19 -10.09
CA LYS A 147 6.92 -3.95 -9.63
C LYS A 147 5.98 -3.03 -8.86
N ASN A 148 4.81 -2.74 -9.44
CA ASN A 148 3.90 -1.75 -8.87
C ASN A 148 3.15 -2.27 -7.63
N ALA A 149 2.92 -3.57 -7.54
CA ALA A 149 2.19 -4.19 -6.43
C ALA A 149 3.10 -4.61 -5.27
N PHE A 150 4.43 -4.64 -5.45
CA PHE A 150 5.33 -5.07 -4.38
C PHE A 150 5.27 -4.14 -3.14
N PRO A 151 5.40 -2.80 -3.26
CA PRO A 151 5.29 -1.94 -2.08
C PRO A 151 3.99 -2.09 -1.29
N PRO A 152 2.78 -2.00 -1.88
CA PRO A 152 1.55 -2.15 -1.10
C PRO A 152 1.38 -3.54 -0.51
N ASN A 153 1.75 -4.60 -1.24
CA ASN A 153 1.63 -5.95 -0.71
C ASN A 153 2.61 -6.19 0.45
N PHE A 154 3.82 -5.61 0.41
CA PHE A 154 4.77 -5.68 1.51
C PHE A 154 4.21 -5.00 2.75
N ILE A 155 3.69 -3.77 2.65
CA ILE A 155 3.09 -3.08 3.80
C ILE A 155 1.87 -3.85 4.34
N HIS A 156 0.95 -4.30 3.48
CA HIS A 156 -0.19 -5.12 3.93
C HIS A 156 0.24 -6.41 4.63
N SER A 157 1.39 -6.98 4.25
CA SER A 157 1.93 -8.15 4.96
C SER A 157 2.44 -7.81 6.36
N LEU A 158 2.94 -6.60 6.58
CA LEU A 158 3.33 -6.11 7.90
C LEU A 158 2.08 -5.80 8.75
N ASP A 159 1.07 -5.16 8.17
CA ASP A 159 -0.21 -4.89 8.84
C ASP A 159 -0.89 -6.19 9.30
N ALA A 160 -0.91 -7.21 8.43
CA ALA A 160 -1.42 -8.54 8.78
C ALA A 160 -0.58 -9.20 9.88
N SER A 161 0.74 -9.03 9.86
CA SER A 161 1.64 -9.56 10.89
C SER A 161 1.36 -8.90 12.24
N HIS A 162 1.20 -7.58 12.27
CA HIS A 162 0.85 -6.82 13.47
C HIS A 162 -0.50 -7.23 14.05
N MET A 163 -1.51 -7.41 13.20
CA MET A 163 -2.83 -7.90 13.61
C MET A 163 -2.73 -9.29 14.23
N MET A 164 -2.00 -10.22 13.59
CA MET A 164 -1.82 -11.58 14.12
C MET A 164 -1.07 -11.60 15.45
N MET A 165 0.00 -10.82 15.57
CA MET A 165 0.75 -10.65 16.82
C MET A 165 -0.13 -10.10 17.94
N THR A 166 -0.92 -9.06 17.65
CA THR A 166 -1.86 -8.45 18.62
C THR A 166 -2.95 -9.45 19.03
N ALA A 167 -3.49 -10.22 18.09
CA ALA A 167 -4.52 -11.22 18.36
C ALA A 167 -4.00 -12.33 19.30
N LEU A 168 -2.76 -12.80 19.08
CA LEU A 168 -2.10 -13.77 19.95
C LEU A 168 -1.88 -13.18 21.36
N ALA A 169 -1.35 -11.95 21.45
CA ALA A 169 -1.15 -11.28 22.73
C ALA A 169 -2.47 -11.08 23.50
N CYS A 170 -3.55 -10.73 22.81
CA CYS A 170 -4.89 -10.62 23.40
C CYS A 170 -5.37 -11.97 23.93
N LYS A 171 -5.22 -13.04 23.15
CA LYS A 171 -5.58 -14.40 23.56
C LYS A 171 -4.81 -14.84 24.81
N ASP A 172 -3.52 -14.57 24.87
CA ASP A 172 -2.67 -14.93 26.02
C ASP A 172 -3.07 -14.18 27.30
N HIS A 173 -3.70 -13.00 27.16
CA HIS A 173 -4.28 -12.22 28.26
C HIS A 173 -5.77 -12.52 28.52
N GLY A 174 -6.35 -13.51 27.84
CA GLY A 174 -7.76 -13.90 28.01
C GLY A 174 -8.77 -12.96 27.37
N LEU A 175 -8.35 -12.07 26.47
CA LEU A 175 -9.23 -11.14 25.77
C LEU A 175 -9.87 -11.82 24.55
N THR A 176 -11.14 -11.49 24.31
CA THR A 176 -11.78 -11.78 23.01
C THR A 176 -11.34 -10.76 21.98
N PHE A 177 -10.87 -11.21 20.82
CA PHE A 177 -10.37 -10.34 19.75
C PHE A 177 -11.09 -10.64 18.43
N ALA A 178 -11.46 -9.58 17.70
CA ALA A 178 -11.86 -9.64 16.31
C ALA A 178 -11.19 -8.49 15.54
N GLY A 179 -10.79 -8.73 14.28
CA GLY A 179 -10.10 -7.73 13.46
C GLY A 179 -10.73 -7.60 12.07
N VAL A 180 -10.95 -6.37 11.63
CA VAL A 180 -11.26 -6.02 10.24
C VAL A 180 -10.12 -5.17 9.72
N HIS A 181 -9.10 -5.82 9.16
CA HIS A 181 -7.86 -5.19 8.69
C HIS A 181 -7.17 -4.32 9.75
N ASP A 182 -7.38 -3.00 9.73
CA ASP A 182 -6.78 -2.00 10.63
C ASP A 182 -7.69 -1.63 11.82
N SER A 183 -8.85 -2.28 11.94
CA SER A 183 -9.84 -2.02 12.98
C SER A 183 -9.95 -3.22 13.93
N TYR A 184 -9.55 -3.05 15.20
CA TYR A 184 -9.51 -4.13 16.20
C TYR A 184 -10.61 -3.97 17.24
N TRP A 185 -11.31 -5.07 17.52
CA TRP A 185 -12.50 -5.11 18.38
C TRP A 185 -12.29 -6.10 19.53
N THR A 186 -12.80 -5.73 20.69
CA THR A 186 -12.83 -6.54 21.91
C THR A 186 -14.04 -6.10 22.77
N HIS A 187 -14.25 -6.70 23.94
CA HIS A 187 -15.29 -6.24 24.87
C HIS A 187 -14.94 -4.86 25.44
N ALA A 188 -15.96 -4.06 25.77
CA ALA A 188 -15.76 -2.69 26.25
C ALA A 188 -14.88 -2.60 27.51
N SER A 189 -14.92 -3.62 28.38
CA SER A 189 -14.08 -3.74 29.58
C SER A 189 -12.59 -3.86 29.27
N ASP A 190 -12.24 -4.39 28.10
CA ASP A 190 -10.89 -4.85 27.77
C ASP A 190 -10.15 -3.88 26.84
N VAL A 191 -10.83 -2.84 26.36
CA VAL A 191 -10.31 -1.87 25.39
C VAL A 191 -9.00 -1.24 25.85
N THR A 192 -8.87 -0.92 27.14
CA THR A 192 -7.62 -0.36 27.69
C THR A 192 -6.47 -1.35 27.59
N VAL A 193 -6.72 -2.62 27.90
CA VAL A 193 -5.70 -3.68 27.84
C VAL A 193 -5.33 -3.97 26.39
N MET A 194 -6.31 -4.14 25.50
CA MET A 194 -6.06 -4.34 24.07
C MET A 194 -5.24 -3.19 23.47
N ASN A 195 -5.54 -1.94 23.83
CA ASN A 195 -4.80 -0.77 23.35
C ASN A 195 -3.32 -0.80 23.74
N ARG A 196 -3.01 -1.24 24.96
CA ARG A 196 -1.64 -1.43 25.42
C ARG A 196 -0.94 -2.52 24.62
N LEU A 197 -1.54 -3.70 24.50
CA LEU A 197 -0.99 -4.83 23.76
C LEU A 197 -0.75 -4.50 22.28
N LEU A 198 -1.67 -3.78 21.65
CA LEU A 198 -1.55 -3.31 20.26
C LEU A 198 -0.26 -2.48 20.07
N ARG A 199 0.01 -1.52 20.97
CA ARG A 199 1.19 -0.66 20.91
C ARG A 199 2.47 -1.44 21.19
N GLU A 200 2.45 -2.31 22.20
CA GLU A 200 3.57 -3.18 22.54
C GLU A 200 3.98 -4.06 21.33
N GLU A 201 3.02 -4.71 20.68
CA GLU A 201 3.30 -5.55 19.50
C GLU A 201 3.69 -4.73 18.27
N PHE A 202 3.21 -3.49 18.12
CA PHE A 202 3.66 -2.58 17.06
C PHE A 202 5.15 -2.23 17.21
N VAL A 203 5.55 -1.84 18.42
CA VAL A 203 6.94 -1.52 18.76
C VAL A 203 7.83 -2.74 18.53
N LYS A 204 7.42 -3.91 19.02
CA LYS A 204 8.14 -5.17 18.84
C LYS A 204 8.31 -5.54 17.36
N LEU A 205 7.29 -5.35 16.53
CA LEU A 205 7.36 -5.60 15.09
C LEU A 205 8.37 -4.66 14.41
N HIS A 206 8.26 -3.36 14.64
CA HIS A 206 9.04 -2.35 13.92
C HIS A 206 10.44 -2.09 14.50
N THR A 207 10.77 -2.66 15.67
CA THR A 207 12.15 -2.68 16.19
C THR A 207 13.02 -3.70 15.46
N ARG A 208 12.42 -4.66 14.75
CA ARG A 208 13.16 -5.61 13.90
C ARG A 208 13.73 -4.91 12.67
N PRO A 209 14.88 -5.36 12.15
CA PRO A 209 15.47 -4.82 10.92
C PRO A 209 14.75 -5.42 9.68
N LEU A 210 13.48 -5.07 9.51
CA LEU A 210 12.56 -5.70 8.55
C LEU A 210 13.02 -5.62 7.09
N LEU A 211 13.69 -4.52 6.71
CA LEU A 211 14.16 -4.35 5.33
C LEU A 211 15.46 -5.13 5.10
N GLU A 212 16.33 -5.21 6.10
CA GLU A 212 17.55 -6.00 6.07
C GLU A 212 17.22 -7.51 6.02
N GLU A 213 16.24 -7.95 6.80
CA GLU A 213 15.68 -9.32 6.73
C GLU A 213 15.16 -9.63 5.32
N LEU A 214 14.41 -8.71 4.72
CA LEU A 214 13.91 -8.83 3.34
C LEU A 214 15.07 -8.90 2.32
N ILE A 215 16.11 -8.06 2.47
CA ILE A 215 17.28 -8.07 1.58
C ILE A 215 17.98 -9.41 1.63
N ALA A 216 18.30 -9.88 2.83
CA ALA A 216 18.97 -11.16 3.03
C ALA A 216 18.17 -12.30 2.40
N GLU A 217 16.85 -12.30 2.56
CA GLU A 217 15.98 -13.31 1.96
C GLU A 217 15.97 -13.24 0.42
N LEU A 218 15.91 -12.05 -0.16
CA LEU A 218 15.93 -11.86 -1.61
C LEU A 218 17.28 -12.26 -2.23
N GLU A 219 18.39 -11.95 -1.57
CA GLU A 219 19.74 -12.36 -1.99
C GLU A 219 19.91 -13.88 -1.90
N GLN A 220 19.42 -14.51 -0.82
CA GLN A 220 19.45 -15.96 -0.67
C GLN A 220 18.60 -16.67 -1.74
N LYS A 221 17.40 -16.17 -2.03
CA LYS A 221 16.49 -16.75 -3.04
C LYS A 221 16.97 -16.50 -4.48
N HIS A 222 17.72 -15.43 -4.70
CA HIS A 222 18.13 -14.99 -6.04
C HIS A 222 19.63 -14.61 -6.05
N PRO A 223 20.56 -15.57 -5.88
CA PRO A 223 21.99 -15.27 -5.71
C PRO A 223 22.64 -14.58 -6.92
N ASN A 224 22.02 -14.67 -8.10
CA ASN A 224 22.54 -14.08 -9.34
C ASN A 224 21.97 -12.69 -9.65
N ILE A 225 21.13 -12.11 -8.78
CA ILE A 225 20.59 -10.75 -9.00
C ILE A 225 21.39 -9.72 -8.19
N LYS A 226 21.64 -8.57 -8.79
CA LYS A 226 22.19 -7.41 -8.08
C LYS A 226 21.03 -6.53 -7.60
N LEU A 227 20.81 -6.51 -6.29
CA LEU A 227 19.83 -5.61 -5.68
C LEU A 227 20.31 -4.15 -5.71
N PRO A 228 19.38 -3.17 -5.74
CA PRO A 228 19.72 -1.76 -5.60
C PRO A 228 20.30 -1.47 -4.20
N PRO A 229 21.16 -0.44 -4.07
CA PRO A 229 21.76 -0.09 -2.78
C PRO A 229 20.67 0.24 -1.76
N PHE A 230 20.90 -0.20 -0.52
CA PHE A 230 19.99 0.01 0.59
C PHE A 230 19.86 1.52 0.89
N PRO A 231 18.63 2.06 1.02
CA PRO A 231 18.47 3.42 1.52
C PRO A 231 18.88 3.46 3.00
N GLU A 232 19.82 4.33 3.37
CA GLU A 232 20.26 4.43 4.76
C GLU A 232 19.07 4.70 5.70
N PRO A 233 19.01 4.03 6.87
CA PRO A 233 17.96 4.27 7.85
C PRO A 233 18.00 5.73 8.28
N THR A 234 16.92 6.48 8.04
CA THR A 234 16.82 7.83 8.61
C THR A 234 16.55 7.72 10.10
N THR A 235 17.20 8.57 10.90
CA THR A 235 17.07 8.67 12.37
C THR A 235 15.63 8.96 12.87
N ALA A 236 14.68 9.20 11.97
CA ALA A 236 13.29 9.51 12.27
C ALA A 236 12.46 8.29 12.72
N THR A 237 12.76 7.08 12.22
CA THR A 237 11.97 5.86 12.49
C THR A 237 12.00 5.48 13.98
N ASN A 238 13.15 5.63 14.63
CA ASN A 238 13.30 5.30 16.05
C ASN A 238 12.51 6.25 16.96
N LYS A 239 12.39 7.55 16.60
CA LYS A 239 11.61 8.51 17.40
C LYS A 239 10.11 8.23 17.37
N ALA A 240 9.58 7.78 16.23
CA ALA A 240 8.16 7.44 16.10
C ALA A 240 7.79 6.17 16.88
N ILE A 241 8.67 5.15 16.84
CA ILE A 241 8.52 3.92 17.64
C ILE A 241 8.58 4.25 19.14
N ILE A 242 9.52 5.10 19.56
CA ILE A 242 9.64 5.55 20.96
C ILE A 242 8.40 6.35 21.40
N TRP A 243 7.85 7.22 20.54
CA TRP A 243 6.63 7.96 20.85
C TRP A 243 5.40 7.05 20.96
N TRP A 244 5.30 6.00 20.14
CA TRP A 244 4.23 5.00 20.22
C TRP A 244 4.34 4.07 21.43
N ALA A 245 5.54 3.94 22.00
CA ALA A 245 5.79 3.16 23.22
C ALA A 245 5.42 3.92 24.52
N GLN A 246 5.19 5.24 24.45
CA GLN A 246 4.76 6.10 25.56
C GLN A 246 3.23 6.18 25.63
#